data_AF-A0A925HKR3-F1
#
_entry.id   AF-A0A925HKR3-F1
#
_cell.length_a   1.000
_cell.length_b   1.000
_cell.length_c   1.000
_cell.angle_alpha   90.00
_cell.angle_beta   90.00
_cell.angle_gamma   90.00
#
_symmetry.space_group_name_H-M   'P 1'
#
loop_
_entity.id
_entity.type
_entity.pdbx_description
1 polymer ?
#
loop_
_entity_poly.entity_id
_entity_poly.type
_entity_poly.pdbx_seq_one_letter_code
_entity_poly.pdbx_strand_id
1 'polypeptide(L)'
;MVRSALIVCLTLLFGVGLIHAQAIGAQDIARLQSGVVKITAKPPEGFPNVGTGFIVRLETNAAYIVTAAHVVAGDAHPKVEFFTKRNMPVMAEVLGLEGDDEVRGLALVVVRGTENLPKGITSLPLATASLSGGEDILVIGFPRNAGPWALIKGNISSREGRDIHFSPSVDSGHSGGPVLRGGNVVAMVGSGRQSVGRGVTARSVQDYIEGFGIMSHERTSAASMATESSPPPAATATPEPGHMTQDREITGKDGAPMVLIPAGEFQMGSPDGEGDKDEHPRPKWRSAPSIWTSMK
;
A
#
# COMPACT_ATOMS: atom_id res chain seq x y z
N MET A 1 75.64 15.47 4.24
CA MET A 1 75.12 15.02 2.93
C MET A 1 74.03 13.98 3.23
N VAL A 2 72.79 14.37 3.49
CA VAL A 2 71.69 14.68 2.55
C VAL A 2 71.07 13.40 1.93
N ARG A 3 69.76 13.22 2.15
CA ARG A 3 68.76 12.27 1.56
C ARG A 3 68.74 10.88 2.22
N SER A 4 67.62 10.29 2.66
CA SER A 4 66.23 10.42 2.20
C SER A 4 65.24 10.14 3.34
N ALA A 5 64.22 10.98 3.42
CA ALA A 5 63.02 10.81 4.23
C ALA A 5 61.96 10.01 3.46
N LEU A 6 61.02 9.44 4.22
CA LEU A 6 59.62 9.25 3.84
C LEU A 6 59.30 8.22 2.73
N ILE A 7 59.25 6.94 3.10
CA ILE A 7 58.33 5.96 2.46
C ILE A 7 57.62 5.25 3.61
N VAL A 8 56.60 5.90 4.16
CA VAL A 8 55.19 5.60 3.87
C VAL A 8 54.77 4.32 4.58
N CYS A 9 54.55 4.50 5.89
CA CYS A 9 53.64 3.72 6.71
C CYS A 9 52.20 4.00 6.20
N LEU A 10 51.83 3.37 5.08
CA LEU A 10 50.50 3.46 4.48
C LEU A 10 50.07 2.08 3.99
N THR A 11 50.08 1.12 4.90
CA THR A 11 49.53 -0.23 4.67
C THR A 11 48.63 -0.65 5.84
N LEU A 12 47.86 0.27 6.40
CA LEU A 12 46.97 -0.04 7.54
C LEU A 12 45.67 0.78 7.60
N LEU A 13 45.23 1.38 6.49
CA LEU A 13 44.00 2.21 6.44
C LEU A 13 43.20 2.10 5.12
N PHE A 14 43.15 0.92 4.49
CA PHE A 14 42.29 0.68 3.31
C PHE A 14 41.64 -0.71 3.36
N GLY A 15 40.93 -1.00 4.45
CA GLY A 15 40.24 -2.28 4.63
C GLY A 15 38.94 -2.19 5.44
N VAL A 16 38.33 -1.01 5.55
CA VAL A 16 37.02 -0.83 6.19
C VAL A 16 36.14 -0.01 5.25
N GLY A 17 35.80 -0.61 4.11
CA GLY A 17 34.93 -0.01 3.13
C GLY A 17 34.20 -1.09 2.36
N LEU A 18 32.87 -1.03 2.42
CA LEU A 18 31.91 -1.83 1.66
C LEU A 18 31.70 -3.30 2.08
N ILE A 19 31.01 -3.51 3.20
CA ILE A 19 29.92 -4.50 3.23
C ILE A 19 28.76 -3.94 4.06
N HIS A 20 27.94 -3.07 3.47
CA HIS A 20 26.55 -2.89 3.90
C HIS A 20 25.66 -3.26 2.71
N ALA A 21 25.72 -4.53 2.33
CA ALA A 21 24.77 -5.13 1.42
C ALA A 21 23.43 -5.29 2.17
N GLN A 22 22.56 -4.29 1.98
CA GLN A 22 21.10 -4.39 1.96
C GLN A 22 20.49 -5.44 2.90
N ALA A 23 20.37 -5.09 4.18
CA ALA A 23 19.40 -5.72 5.07
C ALA A 23 17.98 -5.22 4.73
N ILE A 24 17.51 -5.44 3.49
CA ILE A 24 16.08 -5.63 3.22
C ILE A 24 15.78 -7.06 3.67
N GLY A 25 15.94 -7.28 4.98
CA GLY A 25 16.49 -8.52 5.50
C GLY A 25 15.70 -8.99 6.69
N ALA A 26 14.88 -10.02 6.51
CA ALA A 26 14.08 -10.73 7.52
C ALA A 26 13.06 -9.89 8.32
N GLN A 27 13.41 -8.72 8.86
CA GLN A 27 12.52 -7.84 9.61
C GLN A 27 11.37 -7.31 8.75
N ASP A 28 11.65 -6.94 7.50
CA ASP A 28 10.60 -6.52 6.56
C ASP A 28 9.63 -7.65 6.25
N ILE A 29 10.13 -8.88 6.09
CA ILE A 29 9.29 -10.06 5.85
C ILE A 29 8.45 -10.38 7.08
N ALA A 30 9.04 -10.35 8.28
CA ALA A 30 8.32 -10.60 9.52
C ALA A 30 7.20 -9.57 9.76
N ARG A 31 7.46 -8.30 9.42
CA ARG A 31 6.43 -7.26 9.45
C ARG A 31 5.30 -7.56 8.48
N LEU A 32 5.60 -7.90 7.22
CA LEU A 32 4.58 -8.23 6.23
C LEU A 32 3.73 -9.44 6.68
N GLN A 33 4.38 -10.47 7.22
CA GLN A 33 3.69 -11.64 7.75
C GLN A 33 2.75 -11.32 8.91
N SER A 34 3.12 -10.37 9.78
CA SER A 34 2.27 -9.95 10.90
C SER A 34 0.95 -9.30 10.48
N GLY A 35 0.80 -8.95 9.19
CA GLY A 35 -0.45 -8.47 8.61
C GLY A 35 -1.24 -9.53 7.83
N VAL A 36 -0.82 -10.79 7.85
CA VAL A 36 -1.48 -11.90 7.15
C VAL A 36 -2.09 -12.87 8.15
N VAL A 37 -3.25 -13.42 7.82
CA VAL A 37 -4.00 -14.36 8.65
C VAL A 37 -4.38 -15.61 7.87
N LYS A 38 -4.51 -16.72 8.58
CA LYS A 38 -5.15 -17.92 8.06
C LYS A 38 -6.63 -17.85 8.36
N ILE A 39 -7.46 -18.19 7.38
CA ILE A 39 -8.92 -18.23 7.54
C ILE A 39 -9.36 -19.68 7.35
N THR A 40 -10.19 -20.15 8.27
CA THR A 40 -10.83 -21.47 8.19
C THR A 40 -12.34 -21.29 8.33
N ALA A 41 -13.06 -21.47 7.24
CA ALA A 41 -14.51 -21.46 7.20
C ALA A 41 -15.05 -22.89 7.23
N LYS A 42 -16.16 -23.08 7.93
CA LYS A 42 -16.89 -24.35 8.00
C LYS A 42 -18.33 -24.12 7.53
N PRO A 43 -18.60 -24.23 6.22
CA PRO A 43 -19.96 -24.12 5.71
C PRO A 43 -20.85 -25.24 6.28
N PRO A 44 -22.19 -25.05 6.31
CA PRO A 44 -23.16 -26.05 6.78
C PRO A 44 -23.03 -27.38 6.05
N GLU A 45 -22.71 -27.32 4.75
CA GLU A 45 -22.49 -28.47 3.89
C GLU A 45 -21.07 -28.42 3.30
N GLY A 46 -20.39 -29.56 3.26
CA GLY A 46 -19.06 -29.70 2.66
C GLY A 46 -17.91 -29.75 3.67
N PHE A 47 -16.69 -29.60 3.14
CA PHE A 47 -15.46 -29.65 3.93
C PHE A 47 -15.02 -28.25 4.35
N PRO A 48 -14.26 -28.11 5.46
CA PRO A 48 -13.68 -26.83 5.82
C PRO A 48 -12.84 -26.22 4.70
N ASN A 49 -13.12 -24.96 4.42
CA ASN A 49 -12.36 -24.15 3.49
C ASN A 49 -11.24 -23.45 4.24
N VAL A 50 -10.01 -23.67 3.77
CA VAL A 50 -8.82 -22.99 4.29
C VAL A 50 -8.33 -22.04 3.22
N GLY A 51 -8.12 -20.79 3.62
CA GLY A 51 -7.58 -19.74 2.79
C GLY A 51 -6.73 -18.77 3.59
N THR A 52 -6.36 -17.67 2.93
CA THR A 52 -5.56 -16.60 3.50
C THR A 52 -6.39 -15.31 3.50
N GLY A 53 -6.15 -14.45 4.47
CA GLY A 53 -6.58 -13.05 4.41
C GLY A 53 -5.45 -12.12 4.84
N PHE A 54 -5.65 -10.82 4.68
CA PHE A 54 -4.71 -9.83 5.19
C PHE A 54 -5.43 -8.62 5.78
N ILE A 55 -4.79 -8.02 6.77
CA ILE A 55 -5.32 -6.91 7.55
C ILE A 55 -5.18 -5.64 6.72
N VAL A 56 -6.29 -4.98 6.41
CA VAL A 56 -6.31 -3.70 5.68
C VAL A 56 -6.47 -2.50 6.62
N ARG A 57 -7.06 -2.72 7.80
CA ARG A 57 -7.27 -1.68 8.80
C ARG A 57 -7.21 -2.27 10.20
N LEU A 58 -6.56 -1.53 11.10
CA LEU A 58 -6.57 -1.77 12.53
C LEU A 58 -7.24 -0.61 13.24
N GLU A 59 -8.03 -0.95 14.25
CA GLU A 59 -8.60 -0.03 15.22
C GLU A 59 -8.21 -0.49 16.63
N THR A 60 -8.64 0.25 17.66
CA THR A 60 -8.27 -0.06 19.05
C THR A 60 -8.74 -1.45 19.50
N ASN A 61 -9.91 -1.90 19.01
CA ASN A 61 -10.55 -3.16 19.40
C ASN A 61 -11.03 -4.00 18.21
N ALA A 62 -10.59 -3.69 16.99
CA ALA A 62 -11.01 -4.40 15.79
C ALA A 62 -9.87 -4.51 14.76
N ALA A 63 -9.84 -5.64 14.05
CA ALA A 63 -9.02 -5.84 12.85
C ALA A 63 -9.92 -6.18 11.67
N TYR A 64 -9.79 -5.41 10.59
CA TYR A 64 -10.52 -5.62 9.34
C TYR A 64 -9.61 -6.32 8.34
N ILE A 65 -10.11 -7.44 7.83
CA ILE A 65 -9.37 -8.40 7.03
C ILE A 65 -10.09 -8.58 5.70
N VAL A 66 -9.35 -8.51 4.60
CA VAL A 66 -9.86 -8.88 3.28
C VAL A 66 -9.42 -10.30 2.93
N THR A 67 -10.30 -11.03 2.26
CA THR A 67 -10.03 -12.36 1.69
C THR A 67 -10.85 -12.57 0.41
N ALA A 68 -10.69 -13.73 -0.23
CA ALA A 68 -11.50 -14.13 -1.36
C ALA A 68 -12.87 -14.65 -0.88
N ALA A 69 -13.94 -14.33 -1.61
CA ALA A 69 -15.32 -14.66 -1.23
C ALA A 69 -15.52 -16.17 -1.01
N HIS A 70 -15.00 -17.00 -1.91
CA HIS A 70 -15.12 -18.46 -1.81
C HIS A 70 -14.40 -19.07 -0.59
N VAL A 71 -13.49 -18.33 0.06
CA VAL A 71 -12.83 -18.79 1.30
C VAL A 71 -13.82 -18.84 2.45
N VAL A 72 -14.75 -17.88 2.53
CA VAL A 72 -15.72 -17.74 3.64
C VAL A 72 -17.16 -18.06 3.24
N ALA A 73 -17.39 -18.41 1.98
CA ALA A 73 -18.72 -18.73 1.46
C ALA A 73 -19.44 -19.78 2.33
N GLY A 74 -20.66 -19.46 2.73
CA GLY A 74 -21.52 -20.31 3.56
C GLY A 74 -21.23 -20.26 5.07
N ASP A 75 -20.18 -19.58 5.54
CA ASP A 75 -19.87 -19.45 6.97
C ASP A 75 -19.84 -17.97 7.38
N ALA A 76 -20.84 -17.54 8.14
CA ALA A 76 -20.93 -16.17 8.65
C ALA A 76 -19.89 -15.87 9.74
N HIS A 77 -19.35 -16.91 10.39
CA HIS A 77 -18.44 -16.80 11.52
C HIS A 77 -17.19 -17.66 11.34
N PRO A 78 -16.34 -17.38 10.33
CA PRO A 78 -15.14 -18.15 10.09
C PRO A 78 -14.13 -17.96 11.24
N LYS A 79 -13.21 -18.91 11.37
CA LYS A 79 -12.08 -18.83 12.29
C LYS A 79 -10.90 -18.12 11.64
N VAL A 80 -10.30 -17.19 12.37
CA VAL A 80 -9.10 -16.46 11.97
C VAL A 80 -7.94 -16.82 12.91
N GLU A 81 -6.80 -17.21 12.33
CA GLU A 81 -5.56 -17.44 13.06
C GLU A 81 -4.51 -16.43 12.59
N PHE A 82 -4.04 -15.58 13.51
CA PHE A 82 -3.05 -14.56 13.23
C PHE A 82 -1.65 -15.17 13.14
N PHE A 83 -0.83 -14.67 12.20
CA PHE A 83 0.56 -15.13 12.06
C PHE A 83 1.37 -14.99 13.36
N THR A 84 1.12 -13.93 14.13
CA THR A 84 1.79 -13.62 15.41
C THR A 84 1.32 -14.49 16.57
N LYS A 85 0.21 -15.23 16.42
CA LYS A 85 -0.37 -16.07 17.47
C LYS A 85 -0.95 -17.36 16.88
N ARG A 86 -0.05 -18.31 16.61
CA ARG A 86 -0.37 -19.59 15.95
C ARG A 86 -1.10 -20.57 16.89
N ASN A 87 -1.84 -21.49 16.29
CA ASN A 87 -2.64 -22.53 16.94
C ASN A 87 -3.72 -21.99 17.91
N MET A 88 -4.06 -20.72 17.81
CA MET A 88 -5.09 -20.08 18.63
C MET A 88 -6.06 -19.29 17.73
N PRO A 89 -6.89 -20.00 16.94
CA PRO A 89 -7.89 -19.34 16.10
C PRO A 89 -8.94 -18.64 16.96
N VAL A 90 -9.35 -17.46 16.51
CA VAL A 90 -10.45 -16.68 17.10
C VAL A 90 -11.62 -16.61 16.12
N MET A 91 -12.82 -16.41 16.64
CA MET A 91 -14.01 -16.24 15.80
C MET A 91 -14.00 -14.85 15.17
N ALA A 92 -14.36 -14.79 13.89
CA ALA A 92 -14.57 -13.55 13.16
C ALA A 92 -16.03 -13.44 12.68
N GLU A 93 -16.37 -12.31 12.09
CA GLU A 93 -17.67 -12.02 11.49
C GLU A 93 -17.47 -11.58 10.05
N VAL A 94 -18.24 -12.15 9.12
CA VAL A 94 -18.26 -11.69 7.72
C VAL A 94 -19.15 -10.44 7.63
N LEU A 95 -18.54 -9.29 7.33
CA LEU A 95 -19.25 -8.02 7.13
C LEU A 95 -19.79 -7.86 5.72
N GLY A 96 -19.10 -8.46 4.73
CA GLY A 96 -19.44 -8.34 3.33
C GLY A 96 -18.93 -9.51 2.52
N LEU A 97 -19.67 -9.86 1.46
CA LEU A 97 -19.35 -10.93 0.52
C LEU A 97 -19.78 -10.50 -0.90
N GLU A 98 -18.84 -10.47 -1.84
CA GLU A 98 -19.08 -10.15 -3.26
C GLU A 98 -19.20 -11.44 -4.08
N GLY A 99 -20.43 -11.81 -4.43
CA GLY A 99 -20.74 -12.82 -5.45
C GLY A 99 -20.17 -14.22 -5.20
N ASP A 100 -20.18 -15.03 -6.26
CA ASP A 100 -19.70 -16.41 -6.31
C ASP A 100 -18.49 -16.61 -7.26
N ASP A 101 -17.92 -15.50 -7.77
CA ASP A 101 -16.76 -15.55 -8.67
C ASP A 101 -15.50 -16.03 -7.92
N GLU A 102 -15.02 -17.23 -8.27
CA GLU A 102 -13.83 -17.87 -7.66
C GLU A 102 -12.51 -17.10 -7.86
N VAL A 103 -12.46 -16.12 -8.76
CA VAL A 103 -11.27 -15.32 -9.03
C VAL A 103 -11.42 -13.92 -8.44
N ARG A 104 -12.60 -13.31 -8.61
CA ARG A 104 -12.81 -11.89 -8.35
C ARG A 104 -13.58 -11.59 -7.08
N GLY A 105 -14.31 -12.55 -6.55
CA GLY A 105 -15.14 -12.35 -5.36
C GLY A 105 -14.30 -11.96 -4.16
N LEU A 106 -14.67 -10.87 -3.51
CA LEU A 106 -14.06 -10.33 -2.31
C LEU A 106 -14.93 -10.59 -1.08
N ALA A 107 -14.30 -10.73 0.08
CA ALA A 107 -14.99 -10.72 1.36
C ALA A 107 -14.29 -9.81 2.36
N LEU A 108 -15.08 -9.13 3.17
CA LEU A 108 -14.61 -8.35 4.31
C LEU A 108 -14.98 -9.09 5.60
N VAL A 109 -13.97 -9.36 6.42
CA VAL A 109 -14.08 -10.08 7.69
C VAL A 109 -13.56 -9.18 8.80
N VAL A 110 -14.22 -9.21 9.97
CA VAL A 110 -13.78 -8.47 11.15
C VAL A 110 -13.56 -9.38 12.34
N VAL A 111 -12.45 -9.16 13.05
CA VAL A 111 -12.21 -9.71 14.38
C VAL A 111 -12.34 -8.58 15.38
N ARG A 112 -13.20 -8.75 16.39
CA ARG A 112 -13.46 -7.76 17.45
C ARG A 112 -12.97 -8.26 18.81
N GLY A 113 -12.71 -7.33 19.71
CA GLY A 113 -12.30 -7.61 21.10
C GLY A 113 -10.78 -7.62 21.23
N THR A 114 -10.26 -6.84 22.18
CA THR A 114 -8.82 -6.69 22.43
C THR A 114 -8.14 -8.00 22.81
N GLU A 115 -8.87 -8.91 23.43
CA GLU A 115 -8.46 -10.26 23.82
C GLU A 115 -8.24 -11.20 22.62
N ASN A 116 -8.93 -10.92 21.50
CA ASN A 116 -8.82 -11.67 20.26
C ASN A 116 -7.71 -11.14 19.35
N LEU A 117 -7.20 -9.92 19.61
CA LEU A 117 -6.17 -9.27 18.81
C LEU A 117 -4.79 -9.43 19.46
N PRO A 118 -3.88 -10.23 18.88
CA PRO A 118 -2.52 -10.35 19.40
C PRO A 118 -1.71 -9.06 19.20
N LYS A 119 -0.72 -8.84 20.08
CA LYS A 119 0.25 -7.74 19.93
C LYS A 119 1.11 -7.95 18.68
N GLY A 120 1.56 -6.83 18.10
CA GLY A 120 2.52 -6.83 16.99
C GLY A 120 1.92 -7.18 15.62
N ILE A 121 0.59 -7.17 15.48
CA ILE A 121 -0.05 -7.21 14.16
C ILE A 121 0.06 -5.85 13.46
N THR A 122 0.04 -5.85 12.13
CA THR A 122 0.10 -4.63 11.30
C THR A 122 -0.98 -4.69 10.22
N SER A 123 -1.48 -3.53 9.79
CA SER A 123 -2.17 -3.44 8.51
C SER A 123 -1.16 -3.42 7.36
N LEU A 124 -1.56 -3.97 6.21
CA LEU A 124 -0.80 -3.93 4.97
C LEU A 124 -1.34 -2.80 4.08
N PRO A 125 -0.49 -1.85 3.65
CA PRO A 125 -0.93 -0.75 2.80
C PRO A 125 -1.27 -1.25 1.40
N LEU A 126 -2.38 -0.75 0.84
CA LEU A 126 -2.75 -1.00 -0.55
C LEU A 126 -1.97 -0.05 -1.47
N ALA A 127 -1.49 -0.56 -2.59
CA ALA A 127 -0.80 0.24 -3.59
C ALA A 127 -1.79 0.96 -4.50
N THR A 128 -1.52 2.24 -4.77
CA THR A 128 -2.28 3.06 -5.74
C THR A 128 -1.73 2.95 -7.17
N ALA A 129 -0.49 2.48 -7.32
CA ALA A 129 0.18 2.38 -8.60
C ALA A 129 -0.42 1.27 -9.49
N SER A 130 -0.48 1.55 -10.79
CA SER A 130 -0.88 0.56 -11.80
C SER A 130 0.18 -0.52 -11.99
N LEU A 131 -0.27 -1.72 -12.34
CA LEU A 131 0.57 -2.85 -12.72
C LEU A 131 0.64 -2.92 -14.24
N SER A 132 1.82 -3.16 -14.78
CA SER A 132 2.11 -3.22 -16.22
C SER A 132 2.55 -4.60 -16.69
N GLY A 133 3.00 -5.48 -15.78
CA GLY A 133 3.58 -6.77 -16.11
C GLY A 133 5.11 -6.74 -16.02
N GLY A 134 5.69 -7.86 -15.61
CA GLY A 134 7.13 -8.02 -15.38
C GLY A 134 7.59 -7.62 -13.97
N GLU A 135 6.72 -7.07 -13.12
CA GLU A 135 7.11 -6.69 -11.77
C GLU A 135 7.33 -7.91 -10.87
N ASP A 136 8.45 -7.92 -10.14
CA ASP A 136 8.70 -8.89 -9.07
C ASP A 136 7.68 -8.73 -7.94
N ILE A 137 7.17 -9.87 -7.47
CA ILE A 137 6.18 -9.96 -6.42
C ILE A 137 6.53 -10.99 -5.36
N LEU A 138 5.86 -10.83 -4.23
CA LEU A 138 5.86 -11.76 -3.12
C LEU A 138 4.41 -12.13 -2.79
N VAL A 139 4.09 -13.42 -2.74
CA VAL A 139 2.79 -13.92 -2.26
C VAL A 139 2.98 -14.57 -0.90
N ILE A 140 2.13 -14.21 0.05
CA ILE A 140 2.11 -14.84 1.38
C ILE A 140 0.78 -15.59 1.53
N GLY A 141 0.82 -16.83 1.99
CA GLY A 141 -0.40 -17.57 2.29
C GLY A 141 -0.20 -18.83 3.13
N PHE A 142 -1.29 -19.57 3.32
CA PHE A 142 -1.37 -20.74 4.19
C PHE A 142 -1.74 -21.99 3.36
N PRO A 143 -0.79 -22.56 2.60
CA PRO A 143 -1.06 -23.74 1.79
C PRO A 143 -1.48 -24.92 2.65
N ARG A 144 -2.41 -25.74 2.15
CA ARG A 144 -2.90 -26.92 2.89
C ARG A 144 -1.81 -27.97 3.16
N ASN A 145 -0.79 -28.05 2.30
CA ASN A 145 0.19 -29.15 2.28
C ASN A 145 1.65 -28.74 2.53
N ALA A 146 1.95 -27.44 2.73
CA ALA A 146 3.33 -26.94 2.71
C ALA A 146 3.68 -26.12 3.97
N GLY A 147 3.48 -26.72 5.14
CA GLY A 147 3.86 -26.14 6.43
C GLY A 147 2.89 -25.07 6.96
N PRO A 148 3.25 -24.37 8.04
CA PRO A 148 2.34 -23.46 8.73
C PRO A 148 2.08 -22.15 7.97
N TRP A 149 2.86 -21.84 6.93
CA TRP A 149 2.70 -20.70 6.01
C TRP A 149 3.72 -20.87 4.87
N ALA A 150 3.50 -20.18 3.75
CA ALA A 150 4.44 -20.14 2.64
C ALA A 150 4.59 -18.72 2.10
N LEU A 151 5.79 -18.46 1.59
CA LEU A 151 6.18 -17.24 0.89
C LEU A 151 6.69 -17.64 -0.48
N ILE A 152 6.01 -17.15 -1.51
CA ILE A 152 6.27 -17.50 -2.90
C ILE A 152 6.74 -16.24 -3.60
N LYS A 153 7.92 -16.32 -4.22
CA LYS A 153 8.45 -15.27 -5.09
C LYS A 153 8.02 -15.55 -6.52
N GLY A 154 7.75 -14.49 -7.27
CA GLY A 154 7.28 -14.59 -8.63
C GLY A 154 7.26 -13.24 -9.33
N ASN A 155 6.58 -13.18 -10.47
CA ASN A 155 6.37 -11.94 -11.20
C ASN A 155 4.92 -11.85 -11.70
N ILE A 156 4.42 -10.62 -11.86
CA ILE A 156 3.20 -10.37 -12.62
C ILE A 156 3.51 -10.66 -14.09
N SER A 157 2.71 -11.51 -14.74
CA SER A 157 2.86 -11.82 -16.16
C SER A 157 2.03 -10.87 -17.03
N SER A 158 0.81 -10.53 -16.59
CA SER A 158 -0.05 -9.57 -17.27
C SER A 158 -1.10 -8.99 -16.34
N ARG A 159 -1.73 -7.90 -16.79
CA ARG A 159 -2.92 -7.32 -16.18
C ARG A 159 -3.98 -7.10 -17.27
N GLU A 160 -5.20 -7.47 -16.98
CA GLU A 160 -6.36 -7.21 -17.84
C GLU A 160 -7.51 -6.64 -16.99
N GLY A 161 -7.78 -5.34 -17.14
CA GLY A 161 -8.78 -4.64 -16.33
C GLY A 161 -8.46 -4.70 -14.82
N ARG A 162 -9.33 -5.38 -14.06
CA ARG A 162 -9.16 -5.63 -12.62
C ARG A 162 -8.43 -6.93 -12.30
N ASP A 163 -8.16 -7.76 -13.30
CA ASP A 163 -7.51 -9.06 -13.12
C ASP A 163 -6.01 -8.95 -13.31
N ILE A 164 -5.28 -9.74 -12.52
CA ILE A 164 -3.85 -9.97 -12.71
C ILE A 164 -3.58 -11.44 -12.99
N HIS A 165 -2.53 -11.69 -13.77
CA HIS A 165 -1.94 -12.99 -13.97
C HIS A 165 -0.52 -12.94 -13.44
N PHE A 166 -0.09 -14.01 -12.76
CA PHE A 166 1.25 -14.08 -12.18
C PHE A 166 1.80 -15.50 -12.21
N SER A 167 3.13 -15.60 -12.13
CA SER A 167 3.86 -16.87 -12.11
C SER A 167 4.76 -16.94 -10.88
N PRO A 168 4.88 -18.08 -10.18
CA PRO A 168 4.25 -19.36 -10.48
C PRO A 168 2.77 -19.43 -10.05
N SER A 169 2.04 -20.46 -10.49
CA SER A 169 0.73 -20.77 -9.91
C SER A 169 0.82 -21.08 -8.42
N VAL A 170 -0.26 -20.80 -7.71
CA VAL A 170 -0.38 -21.03 -6.26
C VAL A 170 -1.39 -22.12 -5.96
N ASP A 171 -1.09 -22.92 -4.95
CA ASP A 171 -1.94 -24.03 -4.51
C ASP A 171 -3.14 -23.56 -3.67
N SER A 172 -4.02 -24.51 -3.35
CA SER A 172 -5.11 -24.29 -2.39
C SER A 172 -4.58 -23.81 -1.03
N GLY A 173 -5.24 -22.79 -0.48
CA GLY A 173 -4.84 -22.12 0.76
C GLY A 173 -4.22 -20.74 0.55
N HIS A 174 -3.77 -20.41 -0.66
CA HIS A 174 -3.28 -19.06 -0.99
C HIS A 174 -4.37 -18.06 -1.37
N SER A 175 -5.56 -18.53 -1.77
CA SER A 175 -6.71 -17.69 -2.08
C SER A 175 -7.01 -16.70 -0.94
N GLY A 176 -7.25 -15.45 -1.31
CA GLY A 176 -7.43 -14.32 -0.40
C GLY A 176 -6.14 -13.73 0.17
N GLY A 177 -4.98 -14.32 -0.14
CA GLY A 177 -3.68 -13.82 0.31
C GLY A 177 -3.21 -12.58 -0.46
N PRO A 178 -2.35 -11.75 0.16
CA PRO A 178 -1.83 -10.57 -0.50
C PRO A 178 -0.73 -10.92 -1.51
N VAL A 179 -0.74 -10.22 -2.63
CA VAL A 179 0.36 -10.11 -3.59
C VAL A 179 1.06 -8.78 -3.33
N LEU A 180 2.35 -8.84 -2.99
CA LEU A 180 3.11 -7.73 -2.43
C LEU A 180 4.23 -7.29 -3.38
N ARG A 181 4.44 -5.98 -3.46
CA ARG A 181 5.60 -5.36 -4.12
C ARG A 181 6.09 -4.17 -3.30
N GLY A 182 7.37 -4.16 -2.94
CA GLY A 182 7.96 -3.08 -2.12
C GLY A 182 7.24 -2.86 -0.79
N GLY A 183 6.69 -3.95 -0.20
CA GLY A 183 5.95 -3.92 1.05
C GLY A 183 4.50 -3.41 0.97
N ASN A 184 3.98 -3.12 -0.23
CA ASN A 184 2.57 -2.76 -0.43
C ASN A 184 1.84 -3.90 -1.14
N VAL A 185 0.55 -4.05 -0.83
CA VAL A 185 -0.35 -4.97 -1.54
C VAL A 185 -0.67 -4.37 -2.89
N VAL A 186 -0.27 -5.04 -3.97
CA VAL A 186 -0.58 -4.64 -5.35
C VAL A 186 -1.76 -5.42 -5.92
N ALA A 187 -2.07 -6.59 -5.34
CA ALA A 187 -3.21 -7.42 -5.69
C ALA A 187 -3.54 -8.41 -4.57
N MET A 188 -4.67 -9.10 -4.71
CA MET A 188 -5.06 -10.24 -3.88
C MET A 188 -5.18 -11.49 -4.75
N VAL A 189 -4.73 -12.63 -4.24
CA VAL A 189 -4.87 -13.93 -4.89
C VAL A 189 -6.35 -14.33 -4.92
N GLY A 190 -6.87 -14.66 -6.09
CA GLY A 190 -8.20 -15.27 -6.25
C GLY A 190 -8.08 -16.79 -6.25
N SER A 191 -7.60 -17.34 -7.36
CA SER A 191 -7.37 -18.77 -7.56
C SER A 191 -6.21 -19.01 -8.54
N GLY A 192 -5.79 -20.26 -8.70
CA GLY A 192 -4.81 -20.67 -9.71
C GLY A 192 -5.41 -21.74 -10.64
N ARG A 193 -5.08 -21.68 -11.93
CA ARG A 193 -5.34 -22.79 -12.87
C ARG A 193 -4.11 -23.02 -13.75
N GLN A 194 -3.79 -24.29 -13.99
CA GLN A 194 -3.00 -24.75 -15.14
C GLN A 194 -1.73 -23.90 -15.40
N SER A 195 -0.88 -23.71 -14.38
CA SER A 195 0.43 -23.02 -14.39
C SER A 195 0.46 -21.50 -14.15
N VAL A 196 -0.68 -20.80 -14.10
CA VAL A 196 -0.72 -19.36 -13.83
C VAL A 196 -1.61 -19.05 -12.62
N GLY A 197 -1.11 -18.19 -11.73
CA GLY A 197 -1.89 -17.63 -10.63
C GLY A 197 -2.75 -16.46 -11.11
N ARG A 198 -3.96 -16.33 -10.57
CA ARG A 198 -4.89 -15.23 -10.88
C ARG A 198 -5.30 -14.49 -9.63
N GLY A 199 -5.66 -13.24 -9.80
CA GLY A 199 -6.08 -12.39 -8.69
C GLY A 199 -6.67 -11.08 -9.15
N VAL A 200 -7.01 -10.23 -8.19
CA VAL A 200 -7.60 -8.92 -8.43
C VAL A 200 -6.70 -7.82 -7.90
N THR A 201 -6.72 -6.67 -8.58
CA THR A 201 -5.85 -5.53 -8.23
C THR A 201 -6.15 -4.96 -6.84
N ALA A 202 -5.15 -4.34 -6.21
CA ALA A 202 -5.32 -3.63 -4.95
C ALA A 202 -6.36 -2.51 -5.04
N ARG A 203 -6.53 -1.90 -6.22
CA ARG A 203 -7.58 -0.92 -6.47
C ARG A 203 -8.98 -1.51 -6.31
N SER A 204 -9.21 -2.72 -6.84
CA SER A 204 -10.49 -3.40 -6.65
C SER A 204 -10.76 -3.74 -5.19
N VAL A 205 -9.71 -4.12 -4.44
CA VAL A 205 -9.82 -4.32 -2.99
C VAL A 205 -10.14 -3.00 -2.28
N GLN A 206 -9.49 -1.91 -2.67
CA GLN A 206 -9.70 -0.58 -2.11
C GLN A 206 -11.15 -0.09 -2.34
N ASP A 207 -11.61 -0.11 -3.59
CA ASP A 207 -12.97 0.29 -3.95
C ASP A 207 -14.02 -0.53 -3.15
N TYR A 208 -13.76 -1.82 -2.96
CA TYR A 208 -14.62 -2.70 -2.19
C TYR A 208 -14.70 -2.30 -0.71
N ILE A 209 -13.56 -2.13 -0.03
CA ILE A 209 -13.55 -1.80 1.41
C ILE A 209 -14.03 -0.37 1.69
N GLU A 210 -13.83 0.56 0.75
CA GLU A 210 -14.37 1.91 0.82
C GLU A 210 -15.90 1.91 0.76
N GLY A 211 -16.51 0.96 0.02
CA GLY A 211 -17.95 0.72 0.03
C GLY A 211 -18.52 0.34 1.40
N PHE A 212 -17.69 -0.12 2.32
CA PHE A 212 -18.04 -0.40 3.73
C PHE A 212 -17.59 0.72 4.69
N GLY A 213 -17.12 1.86 4.18
CA GLY A 213 -16.61 2.98 4.97
C GLY A 213 -15.22 2.74 5.57
N ILE A 214 -14.47 1.73 5.10
CA ILE A 214 -13.14 1.41 5.62
C ILE A 214 -12.08 2.06 4.75
N MET A 215 -11.43 3.09 5.29
CA MET A 215 -10.32 3.78 4.60
C MET A 215 -8.99 3.05 4.86
N SER A 216 -8.30 2.63 3.80
CA SER A 216 -6.93 2.11 3.92
C SER A 216 -5.98 3.25 4.32
N HIS A 217 -5.16 3.06 5.35
CA HIS A 217 -4.21 4.11 5.75
C HIS A 217 -3.12 4.24 4.67
N GLU A 218 -3.01 5.42 4.05
CA GLU A 218 -1.75 5.85 3.47
C GLU A 218 -0.72 5.93 4.60
N ARG A 219 0.51 5.45 4.33
CA ARG A 219 1.60 5.63 5.29
C ARG A 219 1.69 7.12 5.63
N THR A 220 1.44 7.48 6.88
CA THR A 220 2.16 8.58 7.51
C THR A 220 3.63 8.18 7.41
N SER A 221 4.28 8.65 6.35
CA SER A 221 5.69 8.42 6.12
C SER A 221 6.44 8.99 7.31
N ALA A 222 7.16 8.13 8.00
CA ALA A 222 8.09 8.47 9.08
C ALA A 222 9.24 9.41 8.63
N ALA A 223 9.18 9.98 7.43
CA ALA A 223 10.01 11.09 6.97
C ALA A 223 9.49 12.48 7.42
N SER A 224 8.26 12.57 7.95
CA SER A 224 7.71 13.85 8.46
C SER A 224 7.91 14.07 9.98
N MET A 225 8.64 13.18 10.67
CA MET A 225 9.02 13.36 12.09
C MET A 225 10.54 13.32 12.33
N ALA A 226 11.35 13.49 11.28
CA ALA A 226 12.82 13.61 11.40
C ALA A 226 13.33 15.01 11.00
N THR A 227 12.51 16.05 11.16
CA THR A 227 12.95 17.44 10.96
C THR A 227 12.48 18.35 12.10
N GLU A 228 12.63 17.92 13.35
CA GLU A 228 12.48 18.86 14.48
C GLU A 228 13.34 18.45 15.67
N SER A 229 14.66 18.38 15.47
CA SER A 229 15.63 18.56 16.56
C SER A 229 16.96 19.06 16.00
N SER A 230 16.98 20.34 15.64
CA SER A 230 18.23 21.11 15.62
C SER A 230 17.97 22.41 16.38
N PRO A 231 18.84 22.80 17.33
CA PRO A 231 18.64 24.05 18.06
C PRO A 231 18.76 25.25 17.10
N PRO A 232 18.00 26.33 17.35
CA PRO A 232 17.92 27.47 16.44
C PRO A 232 19.23 28.28 16.44
N PRO A 233 19.75 28.73 15.27
CA PRO A 233 20.66 29.85 15.21
C PRO A 233 19.88 31.13 15.57
N ALA A 234 20.45 31.91 16.48
CA ALA A 234 19.88 33.15 16.97
C ALA A 234 19.59 34.18 15.85
N ALA A 235 18.35 34.68 15.88
CA ALA A 235 17.88 36.03 15.55
C ALA A 235 18.32 36.70 14.22
N THR A 236 17.36 36.92 13.32
CA THR A 236 16.99 38.25 12.80
C THR A 236 15.52 38.21 12.36
N ALA A 237 14.79 39.29 12.63
CA ALA A 237 13.34 39.34 12.80
C ALA A 237 12.51 39.70 11.54
N THR A 238 11.19 39.41 11.65
CA THR A 238 10.01 40.18 11.13
C THR A 238 9.37 39.74 9.80
N PRO A 239 8.02 39.73 9.64
CA PRO A 239 6.96 39.06 10.41
C PRO A 239 6.16 38.03 9.55
N GLU A 240 5.49 37.07 10.20
CA GLU A 240 4.51 36.14 9.59
C GLU A 240 3.26 36.86 9.04
N PRO A 241 2.62 36.27 8.02
CA PRO A 241 1.16 36.28 7.94
C PRO A 241 0.60 34.84 7.95
N GLY A 242 0.04 34.46 9.10
CA GLY A 242 -1.22 33.74 9.23
C GLY A 242 -1.43 32.48 8.40
N HIS A 243 -1.17 31.33 9.01
CA HIS A 243 -1.77 30.06 8.64
C HIS A 243 -3.29 30.15 8.88
N MET A 244 -4.05 30.59 7.88
CA MET A 244 -5.50 30.43 7.86
C MET A 244 -5.84 29.13 7.13
N THR A 245 -6.11 28.10 7.92
CA THR A 245 -7.05 27.05 7.54
C THR A 245 -8.36 27.70 7.12
N GLN A 246 -8.83 27.43 5.89
CA GLN A 246 -10.25 27.24 5.59
C GLN A 246 -10.48 26.88 4.11
N ASP A 247 -11.09 25.72 3.91
CA ASP A 247 -11.92 25.43 2.75
C ASP A 247 -13.05 26.48 2.70
N ARG A 248 -12.82 27.58 1.99
CA ARG A 248 -13.87 28.52 1.62
C ARG A 248 -14.07 28.42 0.12
N GLU A 249 -15.22 27.91 -0.27
CA GLU A 249 -15.77 28.13 -1.60
C GLU A 249 -16.11 29.61 -1.72
N ILE A 250 -15.32 30.35 -2.52
CA ILE A 250 -15.53 31.79 -2.76
C ILE A 250 -16.17 31.92 -4.14
N THR A 251 -17.32 32.58 -4.19
CA THR A 251 -18.00 32.91 -5.44
C THR A 251 -17.59 34.30 -5.93
N GLY A 252 -17.17 34.41 -7.18
CA GLY A 252 -16.86 35.68 -7.85
C GLY A 252 -18.07 36.61 -7.94
N LYS A 253 -17.85 37.90 -8.24
CA LYS A 253 -18.93 38.90 -8.41
C LYS A 253 -19.94 38.54 -9.51
N ASP A 254 -19.57 37.60 -10.37
CA ASP A 254 -20.33 37.04 -11.48
C ASP A 254 -21.05 35.72 -11.14
N GLY A 255 -20.93 35.22 -9.90
CA GLY A 255 -21.55 33.95 -9.49
C GLY A 255 -20.70 32.71 -9.79
N ALA A 256 -19.51 32.84 -10.37
CA ALA A 256 -18.65 31.70 -10.69
C ALA A 256 -17.82 31.24 -9.48
N PRO A 257 -17.64 29.92 -9.26
CA PRO A 257 -16.77 29.42 -8.20
C PRO A 257 -15.29 29.77 -8.50
N MET A 258 -14.60 30.31 -7.50
CA MET A 258 -13.18 30.68 -7.60
C MET A 258 -12.32 29.59 -6.96
N VAL A 259 -11.23 29.20 -7.65
CA VAL A 259 -10.25 28.23 -7.13
C VAL A 259 -8.98 28.97 -6.73
N LEU A 260 -8.43 28.62 -5.57
CA LEU A 260 -7.15 29.16 -5.11
C LEU A 260 -6.02 28.56 -5.94
N ILE A 261 -5.28 29.39 -6.66
CA ILE A 261 -4.08 28.96 -7.37
C ILE A 261 -2.86 29.23 -6.46
N PRO A 262 -2.10 28.19 -6.07
CA PRO A 262 -0.91 28.38 -5.25
C PRO A 262 0.16 29.20 -6.00
N ALA A 263 1.05 29.85 -5.25
CA ALA A 263 2.15 30.59 -5.84
C ALA A 263 3.02 29.66 -6.70
N GLY A 264 3.29 30.06 -7.94
CA GLY A 264 4.01 29.21 -8.89
C GLY A 264 4.33 29.90 -10.21
N GLU A 265 5.14 29.21 -11.02
CA GLU A 265 5.35 29.56 -12.42
C GLU A 265 4.37 28.79 -13.29
N PHE A 266 3.59 29.51 -14.07
CA PHE A 266 2.59 28.95 -14.97
C PHE A 266 2.93 29.37 -16.40
N GLN A 267 2.88 28.40 -17.31
CA GLN A 267 3.04 28.63 -18.73
C GLN A 267 1.65 28.86 -19.33
N MET A 268 1.38 30.09 -19.79
CA MET A 268 0.13 30.42 -20.49
C MET A 268 0.34 30.38 -22.01
N GLY A 269 -0.70 29.97 -22.73
CA GLY A 269 -0.71 29.87 -24.19
C GLY A 269 -0.66 28.41 -24.68
N SER A 270 -1.07 28.24 -25.94
CA SER A 270 -1.18 26.94 -26.60
C SER A 270 0.17 26.30 -26.95
N PRO A 271 0.26 24.96 -27.02
CA PRO A 271 1.08 24.15 -27.90
C PRO A 271 2.03 24.86 -28.87
N ASP A 272 3.31 24.50 -29.00
CA ASP A 272 4.11 25.03 -30.11
C ASP A 272 3.59 24.34 -31.37
N GLY A 273 3.02 25.12 -32.30
CA GLY A 273 2.34 24.58 -33.48
C GLY A 273 0.81 24.49 -33.35
N GLU A 274 0.23 24.90 -32.21
CA GLU A 274 -1.21 25.05 -32.01
C GLU A 274 -1.55 26.49 -31.59
N GLY A 275 -2.76 26.97 -31.90
CA GLY A 275 -3.22 28.32 -31.55
C GLY A 275 -2.96 29.39 -32.62
N ASP A 276 -3.56 30.57 -32.41
CA ASP A 276 -3.43 31.71 -33.32
C ASP A 276 -2.07 32.43 -33.13
N LYS A 277 -1.65 33.20 -34.15
CA LYS A 277 -0.32 33.84 -34.18
C LYS A 277 -0.07 34.83 -33.05
N ASP A 278 -1.12 35.36 -32.42
CA ASP A 278 -1.08 36.27 -31.28
C ASP A 278 -0.93 35.56 -29.93
N GLU A 279 -1.03 34.22 -29.89
CA GLU A 279 -0.78 33.41 -28.68
C GLU A 279 0.70 33.04 -28.47
N HIS A 280 1.57 33.46 -29.41
CA HIS A 280 3.00 33.15 -29.42
C HIS A 280 3.85 34.43 -29.42
N PRO A 281 4.98 34.48 -28.68
CA PRO A 281 5.57 33.42 -27.87
C PRO A 281 4.89 33.28 -26.50
N ARG A 282 4.87 32.07 -25.95
CA ARG A 282 4.21 31.78 -24.67
C ARG A 282 4.80 32.57 -23.50
N PRO A 283 4.05 33.51 -22.89
CA PRO A 283 4.55 34.25 -21.74
C PRO A 283 4.57 33.34 -20.50
N LYS A 284 5.67 33.41 -19.73
CA LYS A 284 5.74 32.81 -18.39
C LYS A 284 5.14 33.79 -17.39
N TRP A 285 4.10 33.35 -16.69
CA TRP A 285 3.52 34.11 -15.59
C TRP A 285 4.05 33.61 -14.26
N ARG A 286 4.41 34.54 -13.37
CA ARG A 286 4.89 34.25 -12.02
C ARG A 286 3.90 34.88 -11.05
N SER A 287 3.17 34.06 -10.29
CA SER A 287 2.25 34.57 -9.27
C SER A 287 2.98 34.80 -7.94
N ALA A 288 2.76 35.97 -7.33
CA ALA A 288 3.00 36.20 -5.91
C ALA A 288 1.91 35.49 -5.07
N PRO A 289 2.09 35.25 -3.76
CA PRO A 289 1.16 34.41 -3.00
C PRO A 289 -0.29 34.93 -3.02
N SER A 290 -1.19 34.01 -3.39
CA SER A 290 -2.66 34.07 -3.32
C SER A 290 -3.36 34.97 -4.35
N ILE A 291 -3.40 34.50 -5.60
CA ILE A 291 -4.29 35.04 -6.64
C ILE A 291 -5.52 34.12 -6.79
N TRP A 292 -6.71 34.72 -6.84
CA TRP A 292 -7.98 34.02 -7.11
C TRP A 292 -8.30 34.14 -8.60
N THR A 293 -8.55 33.01 -9.27
CA THR A 293 -8.95 32.97 -10.69
C THR A 293 -10.31 32.29 -10.84
N SER A 294 -11.14 32.85 -11.71
CA SER A 294 -12.44 32.30 -12.09
C SER A 294 -12.26 31.22 -13.16
N MET A 295 -12.92 30.06 -13.02
CA MET A 295 -13.02 29.08 -14.11
C MET A 295 -14.17 29.48 -15.04
N LYS A 296 -13.85 29.79 -16.29
CA LYS A 296 -14.83 29.87 -17.39
C LYS A 296 -14.96 28.52 -18.08
#